data_AF-A0A9E1YYJ3-F1
#
_entry.id   AF-A0A9E1YYJ3-F1
#
_cell.length_a   1.000
_cell.length_b   1.000
_cell.length_c   1.000
_cell.angle_alpha   90.00
_cell.angle_beta   90.00
_cell.angle_gamma   90.00
#
_symmetry.space_group_name_H-M   'P 1'
#
loop_
_entity.id
_entity.type
_entity.pdbx_description
1 polymer ?
#
loop_
_entity_poly.entity_id
_entity_poly.type
_entity_poly.pdbx_seq_one_letter_code
_entity_poly.pdbx_strand_id
1 'polypeptide(L)'
;MTESIKIKELQDFIHDRYYETDSIRGVSGTFLWLSEEFGELAHALGKFERGDPDMTNLREEFADVLAWLATLANITGIDLTEAIHEKYILDGGPKGEK
;
A
#
# COMPACT_ATOMS: atom_id res chain seq x y z
N MET A 1 4.73 19.96 11.02
CA MET A 1 5.23 19.48 9.72
C MET A 1 5.41 17.99 9.88
N THR A 2 4.84 17.19 8.99
CA THR A 2 5.09 15.74 8.96
C THR A 2 6.49 15.50 8.40
N GLU A 3 7.26 14.61 9.04
CA GLU A 3 8.55 14.19 8.52
C GLU A 3 8.37 13.24 7.33
N SER A 4 9.36 13.21 6.43
CA SER A 4 9.37 12.24 5.34
C SER A 4 9.62 10.84 5.91
N ILE A 5 8.81 9.88 5.49
CA ILE A 5 8.98 8.47 5.83
C ILE A 5 9.64 7.74 4.66
N LYS A 6 10.53 6.79 4.97
CA LYS A 6 11.09 5.86 3.99
C LYS A 6 10.15 4.66 3.80
N ILE A 7 10.20 4.04 2.62
CA ILE A 7 9.41 2.83 2.32
C ILE A 7 9.72 1.71 3.32
N LYS A 8 11.00 1.51 3.64
CA LYS A 8 11.43 0.53 4.63
C LYS A 8 10.83 0.80 6.01
N GLU A 9 10.81 2.05 6.45
CA GLU A 9 10.27 2.44 7.76
C GLU A 9 8.75 2.17 7.83
N LEU A 10 8.02 2.46 6.75
CA LEU A 10 6.59 2.10 6.66
C LEU A 10 6.40 0.58 6.71
N GLN A 11 7.15 -0.18 5.90
CA GLN A 11 7.02 -1.63 5.83
C GLN A 11 7.31 -2.30 7.19
N ASP A 12 8.38 -1.88 7.85
CA ASP A 12 8.78 -2.39 9.17
C ASP A 12 7.75 -2.01 10.24
N PHE A 13 7.21 -0.79 10.20
CA PHE A 13 6.13 -0.36 11.09
C PHE A 13 4.88 -1.25 10.97
N ILE A 14 4.48 -1.59 9.74
CA ILE A 14 3.34 -2.49 9.49
C ILE A 14 3.67 -3.92 9.95
N HIS A 15 4.89 -4.39 9.67
CA HIS A 15 5.35 -5.71 10.11
C HIS A 15 5.25 -5.86 11.63
N ASP A 16 5.88 -4.95 12.38
CA ASP A 16 5.98 -5.01 13.83
C ASP A 16 4.62 -5.02 14.54
N ARG A 17 3.59 -4.50 13.88
CA ARG A 17 2.26 -4.36 14.47
C ARG A 17 1.29 -5.48 14.12
N TYR A 18 1.38 -6.01 12.90
CA TYR A 18 0.31 -6.85 12.35
C TYR A 18 0.78 -8.21 11.82
N TYR A 19 2.10 -8.43 11.70
CA TYR A 19 2.64 -9.61 11.02
C TYR A 19 2.14 -10.94 11.57
N GLU A 20 2.03 -11.11 12.89
CA GLU A 20 1.59 -12.38 13.49
C GLU A 20 0.17 -12.75 13.03
N THR A 21 -0.78 -11.82 13.19
CA THR A 21 -2.18 -12.00 12.77
C THR A 21 -2.29 -12.21 11.26
N ASP A 22 -1.54 -11.44 10.49
CA ASP A 22 -1.63 -11.46 9.03
C ASP A 22 -1.02 -12.72 8.44
N SER A 23 0.06 -13.21 9.04
CA SER A 23 0.69 -14.49 8.68
C SER A 23 -0.26 -15.66 8.93
N ILE A 24 -1.04 -15.62 10.01
CA ILE A 24 -2.06 -16.65 10.31
C ILE A 24 -3.19 -16.59 9.27
N ARG A 25 -3.65 -15.40 8.89
CA ARG A 25 -4.68 -15.22 7.84
C ARG A 25 -4.19 -15.68 6.47
N GLY A 26 -2.89 -15.57 6.21
CA GLY A 26 -2.23 -16.03 5.00
C GLY A 26 -2.47 -15.12 3.78
N VAL A 27 -1.81 -15.46 2.68
CA VAL A 27 -1.73 -14.62 1.47
C VAL A 27 -3.10 -14.35 0.85
N SER A 28 -3.90 -15.39 0.60
CA SER A 28 -5.20 -15.23 -0.06
C SER A 28 -6.17 -14.40 0.77
N GLY A 29 -6.22 -14.63 2.10
CA GLY A 29 -7.08 -13.85 2.99
C GLY A 29 -6.64 -12.39 3.06
N THR A 30 -5.34 -12.14 3.13
CA THR A 30 -4.78 -10.77 3.16
C THR A 30 -5.01 -10.04 1.84
N PHE A 31 -4.91 -10.74 0.70
CA PHE A 31 -5.19 -10.14 -0.61
C PHE A 31 -6.67 -9.74 -0.77
N LEU A 32 -7.61 -10.47 -0.14
CA LEU A 32 -9.01 -10.07 -0.12
C LEU A 32 -9.20 -8.73 0.60
N TRP A 33 -8.51 -8.51 1.72
CA TRP A 33 -8.53 -7.22 2.41
C TRP A 33 -7.95 -6.11 1.54
N LEU A 34 -6.77 -6.30 0.93
CA LEU A 34 -6.25 -5.31 -0.03
C LEU A 34 -7.24 -5.00 -1.18
N SER A 35 -7.97 -6.01 -1.66
CA SER A 35 -8.96 -5.84 -2.72
C SER A 35 -10.17 -5.00 -2.26
N GLU A 36 -10.55 -5.11 -0.99
CA GLU A 36 -11.60 -4.30 -0.36
C GLU A 36 -11.17 -2.83 -0.32
N GLU A 37 -9.95 -2.54 0.13
CA GLU A 37 -9.41 -1.16 0.16
C GLU A 37 -9.34 -0.50 -1.22
N PHE A 38 -9.06 -1.27 -2.28
CA PHE A 38 -9.15 -0.73 -3.63
C PHE A 38 -10.58 -0.33 -4.00
N GLY A 39 -11.58 -1.06 -3.51
CA GLY A 39 -12.99 -0.74 -3.69
C GLY A 39 -13.39 0.53 -2.94
N GLU A 40 -12.94 0.67 -1.69
CA GLU A 40 -13.18 1.86 -0.87
C GLU A 40 -12.48 3.09 -1.46
N LEU A 41 -11.22 2.97 -1.88
CA LEU A 41 -10.51 4.01 -2.62
C LEU A 41 -11.24 4.39 -3.92
N ALA A 42 -11.71 3.42 -4.69
CA ALA A 42 -12.47 3.69 -5.92
C ALA A 42 -13.77 4.45 -5.63
N HIS A 43 -14.46 4.13 -4.53
CA HIS A 43 -15.65 4.87 -4.10
C HIS A 43 -15.32 6.32 -3.73
N ALA A 44 -14.27 6.54 -2.94
CA ALA A 44 -13.81 7.86 -2.53
C ALA A 44 -13.37 8.72 -3.74
N LEU A 45 -12.62 8.13 -4.67
CA LEU A 45 -12.25 8.78 -5.93
C LEU A 45 -13.47 9.14 -6.78
N GLY A 46 -14.46 8.25 -6.85
CA GLY A 46 -15.71 8.54 -7.55
C GLY A 46 -16.45 9.74 -6.96
N LYS A 47 -16.44 9.92 -5.63
CA LYS A 47 -16.99 11.14 -4.99
C LYS A 47 -16.18 12.38 -5.35
N PHE A 48 -14.84 12.26 -5.35
CA PHE A 48 -13.94 13.34 -5.74
C PHE A 48 -14.21 13.83 -7.16
N GLU A 49 -14.34 12.93 -8.14
CA GLU A 49 -14.63 13.28 -9.54
C GLU A 49 -16.00 13.94 -9.72
N ARG A 50 -16.99 13.59 -8.90
CA ARG A 50 -18.33 14.18 -8.93
C ARG A 50 -18.40 15.58 -8.28
N GLY A 51 -17.31 16.07 -7.71
CA GLY A 51 -17.24 17.39 -7.08
C GLY A 51 -17.81 17.44 -5.65
N ASP A 52 -17.96 16.29 -4.99
CA ASP A 52 -18.37 16.18 -3.58
C ASP A 52 -17.36 15.32 -2.79
N PRO A 53 -16.07 15.73 -2.73
CA PRO A 53 -15.05 14.93 -2.09
C PRO A 53 -15.19 14.92 -0.56
N ASP A 54 -15.20 13.72 0.01
CA ASP A 54 -14.78 13.53 1.41
C ASP A 54 -13.26 13.36 1.43
N MET A 55 -12.54 14.47 1.64
CA MET A 55 -11.08 14.47 1.62
C MET A 55 -10.45 13.74 2.80
N THR A 56 -11.17 13.56 3.91
CA THR A 56 -10.66 12.79 5.04
C THR A 56 -10.67 11.32 4.67
N ASN A 57 -11.82 10.82 4.24
CA ASN A 57 -11.97 9.44 3.79
C ASN A 57 -10.99 9.12 2.65
N LEU A 58 -10.90 9.97 1.61
CA LEU A 58 -9.98 9.75 0.50
C LEU A 58 -8.52 9.58 0.95
N ARG A 59 -8.08 10.34 1.96
CA ARG A 59 -6.71 10.23 2.50
C ARG A 59 -6.51 8.93 3.28
N GLU A 60 -7.53 8.47 4.01
CA GLU A 60 -7.53 7.20 4.73
C GLU A 60 -7.37 6.05 3.73
N GLU A 61 -8.21 6.00 2.68
CA GLU A 61 -8.16 4.92 1.68
C GLU A 61 -6.81 4.81 0.95
N PHE A 62 -6.16 5.95 0.67
CA PHE A 62 -4.80 5.92 0.10
C PHE A 62 -3.78 5.33 1.07
N ALA A 63 -3.93 5.59 2.37
CA ALA A 63 -3.05 5.04 3.39
C ALA A 63 -3.32 3.54 3.59
N ASP A 64 -4.58 3.12 3.59
CA ASP A 64 -4.97 1.72 3.80
C ASP A 64 -4.52 0.83 2.64
N VAL A 65 -4.68 1.26 1.39
CA VAL A 65 -4.10 0.54 0.23
C VAL A 65 -2.60 0.32 0.37
N LEU A 66 -1.85 1.34 0.82
CA LEU A 66 -0.41 1.22 1.04
C LEU A 66 -0.09 0.28 2.22
N ALA A 67 -0.82 0.37 3.32
CA ALA A 67 -0.64 -0.48 4.49
C ALA A 67 -0.88 -1.96 4.15
N TRP A 68 -1.97 -2.27 3.46
CA TRP A 68 -2.31 -3.64 3.06
C TRP A 68 -1.37 -4.21 2.00
N LEU A 69 -0.83 -3.37 1.10
CA LEU A 69 0.24 -3.78 0.20
C LEU A 69 1.51 -4.13 0.97
N ALA A 70 1.90 -3.33 1.97
CA ALA A 70 3.04 -3.62 2.84
C ALA A 70 2.81 -4.90 3.66
N THR A 71 1.59 -5.13 4.15
CA THR A 71 1.23 -6.39 4.81
C THR A 71 1.46 -7.60 3.90
N LEU A 72 1.00 -7.55 2.65
CA LEU A 72 1.25 -8.63 1.69
C LEU A 72 2.74 -8.86 1.45
N ALA A 73 3.52 -7.78 1.29
CA ALA A 73 4.96 -7.86 1.11
C ALA A 73 5.63 -8.54 2.32
N ASN A 74 5.23 -8.16 3.54
CA ASN A 74 5.73 -8.76 4.78
C ASN A 74 5.47 -10.27 4.86
N ILE A 75 4.22 -10.71 4.65
CA ILE A 75 3.87 -12.14 4.77
C ILE A 75 4.40 -12.99 3.62
N THR A 76 4.83 -12.37 2.51
CA THR A 76 5.47 -13.05 1.37
C THR A 76 7.00 -12.93 1.38
N GLY A 77 7.57 -12.20 2.34
CA GLY A 77 9.02 -12.03 2.48
C GLY A 77 9.65 -11.11 1.43
N ILE A 78 8.88 -10.20 0.83
CA ILE A 78 9.37 -9.23 -0.15
C ILE A 78 9.75 -7.93 0.54
N ASP A 79 10.98 -7.46 0.35
CA ASP A 79 11.36 -6.10 0.74
C ASP A 79 10.94 -5.09 -0.35
N LEU A 80 10.05 -4.17 0.01
CA LEU A 80 9.52 -3.18 -0.94
C LEU A 80 10.56 -2.15 -1.37
N THR A 81 11.53 -1.84 -0.51
CA THR A 81 12.59 -0.88 -0.85
C THR A 81 13.50 -1.47 -1.91
N GLU A 82 13.90 -2.74 -1.75
CA GLU A 82 14.68 -3.47 -2.76
C GLU A 82 13.89 -3.62 -4.06
N ALA A 83 12.63 -4.07 -3.99
CA ALA A 83 11.79 -4.26 -5.17
C ALA A 83 11.60 -2.97 -6.00
N ILE A 84 11.39 -1.83 -5.32
CA ILE A 84 11.26 -0.53 -6.00
C ILE A 84 12.60 -0.06 -6.53
N HIS A 85 13.69 -0.26 -5.78
CA HIS A 85 15.02 0.11 -6.22
C HIS A 85 15.41 -0.63 -7.49
N GLU A 86 15.28 -1.95 -7.52
CA GLU A 86 15.56 -2.79 -8.68
C GLU A 86 14.69 -2.44 -9.89
N LYS A 87 13.39 -2.19 -9.65
CA LYS A 87 12.45 -1.97 -10.75
C LYS A 87 12.54 -0.58 -11.35
N TYR A 88 12.71 0.47 -10.55
CA TYR A 88 12.48 1.86 -10.97
C TYR A 88 13.67 2.79 -10.78
N ILE A 89 14.60 2.48 -9.89
CA ILE A 89 15.73 3.36 -9.56
C ILE A 89 17.01 2.89 -10.26
N LEU A 90 17.29 1.59 -10.17
CA LEU A 90 18.43 0.97 -10.83
C LEU A 90 18.33 1.17 -12.35
N ASP A 91 19.43 1.64 -12.95
CA ASP A 91 19.57 1.87 -14.39
C ASP A 91 18.51 2.81 -15.02
N GLY A 92 17.85 3.63 -14.21
CA GLY A 92 16.82 4.57 -14.66
C GLY A 92 15.44 3.96 -14.90
N GLY A 93 15.23 2.70 -14.52
CA GLY A 93 13.94 2.02 -14.60
C GLY A 93 13.41 1.81 -16.03
N PRO A 94 12.22 1.19 -16.19
CA PRO A 94 11.59 1.01 -17.48
C PRO A 94 11.15 2.36 -18.06
N LYS A 95 11.39 2.55 -19.37
CA LYS A 95 10.76 3.65 -20.11
C LYS A 95 9.26 3.42 -20.13
N GLY A 96 8.48 4.44 -19.79
CA GLY A 96 7.02 4.35 -19.79
C GLY A 96 6.49 4.07 -21.20
N GLU A 97 6.04 2.84 -21.44
CA GLU A 97 5.34 2.42 -22.66
C GLU A 97 3.92 1.93 -22.33
N LYS A 98 3.18 2.72 -21.55
CA LYS A 98 1.75 2.51 -21.32
C LYS A 98 0.99 3.79 -21.54
#